data_AF-A0A9D7TJX7-F1
#
_entry.id   AF-A0A9D7TJX7-F1
#
_cell.length_a   1.000
_cell.length_b   1.000
_cell.length_c   1.000
_cell.angle_alpha   90.00
_cell.angle_beta   90.00
_cell.angle_gamma   90.00
#
_symmetry.space_group_name_H-M   'P 1'
#
loop_
_entity.id
_entity.type
_entity.pdbx_description
1 polymer ?
#
loop_
_entity_poly.entity_id
_entity_poly.type
_entity_poly.pdbx_seq_one_letter_code
_entity_poly.pdbx_strand_id
1 'polypeptide(L)'
;MKREIPKDLVKFLKPYDKKVAETALLLRDFVIGQHPDCNELIYDNHNAVAIGYSTTDRQKELYCHIAVYTKYVNIGFNKGTQLDDPKGLLKGTGNSFRHVTVDNFSEFPEKYVKGLLKQAYKLSIDTLENKEQKIKGQSIIKSVSSTKKRPS
;
A
#
# COMPACT_ATOMS: atom_id res chain seq x y z
N MET A 1 -8.17 -7.02 14.57
CA MET A 1 -7.55 -6.03 15.49
C MET A 1 -7.29 -4.76 14.68
N LYS A 2 -7.79 -3.58 15.10
CA LYS A 2 -7.51 -2.33 14.38
C LYS A 2 -6.13 -1.82 14.79
N ARG A 3 -5.20 -1.70 13.83
CA ARG A 3 -3.88 -1.11 14.07
C ARG A 3 -4.05 0.40 14.19
N GLU A 4 -3.53 0.99 15.26
CA GLU A 4 -3.56 2.44 15.46
C GLU A 4 -2.98 3.18 14.24
N ILE A 5 -3.56 4.32 13.90
CA ILE A 5 -3.07 5.17 12.81
C ILE A 5 -1.96 6.06 13.39
N PRO A 6 -0.72 6.00 12.89
CA PRO A 6 0.36 6.85 13.38
C PRO A 6 0.01 8.33 13.24
N LYS A 7 0.36 9.14 14.25
CA LYS A 7 0.14 10.60 14.24
C LYS A 7 0.77 11.28 13.02
N ASP A 8 1.95 10.82 12.62
CA ASP A 8 2.62 11.31 11.41
C ASP A 8 1.82 11.02 10.14
N LEU A 9 1.23 9.82 10.02
CA LEU A 9 0.38 9.50 8.87
C LEU A 9 -0.83 10.43 8.81
N VAL A 10 -1.48 10.71 9.95
CA VAL A 10 -2.57 11.70 10.03
C VAL A 10 -2.09 13.07 9.56
N LYS A 11 -0.90 13.51 10.01
CA LYS A 11 -0.29 14.78 9.58
C LYS A 11 -0.02 14.81 8.07
N PHE A 12 0.47 13.70 7.50
CA PHE A 12 0.81 13.61 6.08
C PHE A 12 -0.43 13.65 5.17
N LEU A 13 -1.57 13.12 5.66
CA LEU A 13 -2.83 13.08 4.94
C LEU A 13 -3.69 14.35 5.13
N LYS A 14 -3.45 15.11 6.20
CA LYS A 14 -4.18 16.37 6.49
C LYS A 14 -4.29 17.35 5.31
N PRO A 15 -3.27 17.55 4.45
CA PRO A 15 -3.36 18.48 3.33
C PRO A 15 -4.20 18.00 2.14
N TYR A 16 -4.60 16.72 2.12
CA TYR A 16 -5.38 16.15 1.03
C TYR A 16 -6.87 16.43 1.22
N ASP A 17 -7.62 16.36 0.12
CA ASP A 17 -9.08 16.34 0.19
C ASP A 17 -9.56 15.21 1.13
N LYS A 18 -10.63 15.49 1.88
CA LYS A 18 -11.18 14.58 2.88
C LYS A 18 -11.47 13.19 2.29
N LYS A 19 -12.06 13.14 1.09
CA LYS A 19 -12.40 11.88 0.42
C LYS A 19 -11.16 11.04 0.10
N VAL A 20 -10.07 11.69 -0.33
CA VAL A 20 -8.80 11.03 -0.65
C VAL A 20 -8.15 10.47 0.61
N ALA A 21 -8.09 11.27 1.68
CA ALA A 21 -7.54 10.85 2.97
C ALA A 21 -8.35 9.67 3.56
N GLU A 22 -9.69 9.74 3.54
CA GLU A 22 -10.57 8.66 4.00
C GLU A 22 -10.38 7.39 3.16
N THR A 23 -10.33 7.51 1.83
CA THR A 23 -10.08 6.36 0.94
C THR A 23 -8.74 5.69 1.25
N ALA A 24 -7.69 6.47 1.51
CA ALA A 24 -6.38 5.93 1.87
C ALA A 24 -6.41 5.15 3.21
N LEU A 25 -7.12 5.67 4.22
CA LEU A 25 -7.26 5.01 5.52
C LEU A 25 -8.13 3.75 5.46
N LEU A 26 -9.20 3.75 4.66
CA LEU A 26 -10.02 2.55 4.45
C LEU A 26 -9.26 1.46 3.70
N LEU A 27 -8.49 1.83 2.66
CA LEU A 27 -7.58 0.89 1.98
C LEU A 27 -6.52 0.34 2.93
N ARG A 28 -5.98 1.18 3.82
CA ARG A 28 -5.02 0.75 4.84
C ARG A 28 -5.63 -0.31 5.76
N ASP A 29 -6.79 -0.04 6.32
CA ASP A 29 -7.49 -0.98 7.20
C ASP A 29 -7.84 -2.28 6.47
N PHE A 30 -8.24 -2.19 5.20
CA PHE A 30 -8.50 -3.35 4.35
C PHE A 30 -7.27 -4.25 4.18
N VAL A 31 -6.10 -3.66 3.86
CA VAL A 31 -4.85 -4.41 3.66
C VAL A 31 -4.35 -5.02 4.97
N ILE A 32 -4.34 -4.24 6.06
CA ILE A 32 -3.96 -4.73 7.39
C ILE A 32 -4.88 -5.87 7.84
N GLY A 33 -6.17 -5.79 7.54
CA GLY A 33 -7.14 -6.84 7.83
C GLY A 33 -6.86 -8.17 7.13
N GLN A 34 -6.15 -8.18 5.99
CA GLN A 34 -5.76 -9.41 5.30
C GLN A 34 -4.47 -10.02 5.85
N HIS A 35 -3.49 -9.18 6.20
CA HIS A 35 -2.18 -9.62 6.68
C HIS A 35 -1.76 -8.80 7.91
N PRO A 36 -2.37 -9.04 9.10
CA PRO A 36 -2.20 -8.20 10.29
C PRO A 36 -0.78 -8.21 10.85
N ASP A 37 0.02 -9.23 10.50
CA ASP A 37 1.38 -9.34 10.97
C ASP A 37 2.37 -8.57 10.07
N CYS A 38 1.98 -8.19 8.84
CA CYS A 38 2.85 -7.40 7.96
C CYS A 38 3.15 -6.00 8.51
N ASN A 39 4.39 -5.56 8.35
CA ASN A 39 4.77 -4.18 8.63
C ASN A 39 4.15 -3.25 7.59
N GLU A 40 3.84 -2.05 8.05
CA GLU A 40 3.44 -0.90 7.26
C GLU A 40 4.61 0.10 7.25
N LEU A 41 5.19 0.32 6.08
CA LEU A 41 6.32 1.22 5.86
C LEU A 41 5.79 2.52 5.24
N ILE A 42 5.82 3.62 5.98
CA ILE A 42 5.20 4.88 5.61
C ILE A 42 6.27 5.87 5.13
N TYR A 43 6.00 6.49 4.00
CA TYR A 43 6.90 7.42 3.34
C TYR A 43 6.12 8.70 2.97
N ASP A 44 6.58 9.82 3.50
CA ASP A 44 6.17 11.15 3.04
C ASP A 44 7.06 11.53 1.84
N ASN A 45 6.78 10.95 0.68
CA ASN A 45 7.61 11.14 -0.52
C ASN A 45 7.26 12.44 -1.27
N HIS A 46 8.14 12.82 -2.20
CA HIS A 46 7.99 14.01 -3.04
C HIS A 46 6.66 14.04 -3.82
N ASN A 47 6.24 12.92 -4.41
CA ASN A 47 5.11 12.86 -5.34
C ASN A 47 3.80 12.27 -4.73
N ALA A 48 3.91 11.49 -3.65
CA ALA A 48 2.75 10.90 -2.96
C ALA A 48 3.11 10.57 -1.51
N VAL A 49 2.11 10.51 -0.62
CA VAL A 49 2.27 9.69 0.60
C VAL A 49 2.19 8.23 0.17
N ALA A 50 3.18 7.42 0.54
CA ALA A 50 3.19 6.00 0.23
C ALA A 50 3.17 5.17 1.50
N ILE A 51 2.36 4.11 1.49
CA ILE A 51 2.21 3.16 2.57
C ILE A 51 2.50 1.77 1.99
N GLY A 52 3.69 1.24 2.21
CA GLY A 52 4.10 -0.08 1.74
C GLY A 52 3.82 -1.17 2.76
N TYR A 53 3.45 -2.36 2.31
CA TYR A 53 3.24 -3.53 3.15
C TYR A 53 4.24 -4.62 2.84
N SER A 54 4.96 -5.07 3.87
CA SER A 54 5.97 -6.12 3.74
C SER A 54 6.03 -7.00 4.98
N THR A 55 6.52 -8.21 4.79
CA THR A 55 6.86 -9.14 5.86
C THR A 55 8.18 -8.79 6.55
N THR A 56 8.95 -7.87 5.97
CA THR A 56 10.19 -7.31 6.52
C THR A 56 10.08 -5.79 6.67
N ASP A 57 11.19 -5.11 6.92
CA ASP A 57 11.28 -3.64 6.93
C ASP A 57 11.90 -3.07 5.63
N ARG A 58 12.05 -3.91 4.60
CA ARG A 58 12.72 -3.59 3.34
C ARG A 58 11.73 -3.23 2.23
N GLN A 59 11.95 -2.06 1.63
CA GLN A 59 11.10 -1.56 0.53
C GLN A 59 11.09 -2.45 -0.72
N LYS A 60 12.19 -3.14 -1.01
CA LYS A 60 12.27 -4.05 -2.16
C LYS A 60 11.36 -5.29 -2.01
N GLU A 61 10.93 -5.59 -0.79
CA GLU A 61 10.12 -6.75 -0.43
C GLU A 61 8.66 -6.38 -0.12
N LEU A 62 8.23 -5.18 -0.51
CA LEU A 62 6.81 -4.84 -0.44
C LEU A 62 6.04 -5.74 -1.40
N TYR A 63 4.99 -6.39 -0.91
CA TYR A 63 4.08 -7.14 -1.79
C TYR A 63 3.00 -6.24 -2.37
N CYS A 64 2.59 -5.23 -1.59
CA CYS A 64 1.59 -4.25 -1.94
C CYS A 64 1.97 -2.88 -1.36
N HIS A 65 1.44 -1.81 -1.95
CA HIS A 65 1.53 -0.47 -1.40
C HIS A 65 0.27 0.34 -1.72
N ILE A 66 0.02 1.36 -0.93
CA ILE A 66 -0.96 2.41 -1.19
C ILE A 66 -0.20 3.68 -1.54
N ALA A 67 -0.51 4.32 -2.65
CA ALA A 67 0.05 5.61 -3.04
C ALA A 67 -1.07 6.65 -3.11
N VAL A 68 -0.96 7.69 -2.29
CA VAL A 68 -1.96 8.75 -2.13
C VAL A 68 -1.56 9.95 -2.99
N TYR A 69 -2.24 10.11 -4.12
CA TYR A 69 -2.10 11.25 -5.02
C TYR A 69 -3.13 12.33 -4.70
N THR A 70 -3.00 13.50 -5.31
CA THR A 70 -3.85 14.66 -5.01
C THR A 70 -5.36 14.39 -5.16
N LYS A 71 -5.76 13.56 -6.14
CA LYS A 71 -7.18 13.33 -6.50
C LYS A 71 -7.67 11.90 -6.28
N TYR A 72 -6.76 10.95 -6.14
CA TYR A 72 -7.09 9.52 -6.11
C TYR A 72 -6.04 8.76 -5.32
N VAL A 73 -6.35 7.52 -4.98
CA VAL A 73 -5.45 6.61 -4.31
C VAL A 73 -5.20 5.39 -5.20
N ASN A 74 -3.96 4.95 -5.32
CA ASN A 74 -3.65 3.68 -5.97
C ASN A 74 -3.35 2.62 -4.91
N ILE A 75 -3.93 1.43 -5.05
CA ILE A 75 -3.40 0.21 -4.42
C ILE A 75 -2.57 -0.54 -5.47
N GLY A 76 -1.28 -0.65 -5.22
CA GLY A 76 -0.29 -1.20 -6.14
C GLY A 76 0.32 -2.50 -5.67
N PHE A 77 0.83 -3.28 -6.61
CA PHE A 77 1.51 -4.56 -6.39
C PHE A 77 2.88 -4.51 -7.05
N ASN A 78 3.95 -4.76 -6.30
CA ASN A 78 5.33 -4.62 -6.81
C ASN A 78 5.62 -5.60 -7.94
N LYS A 79 5.10 -6.84 -7.82
CA LYS A 79 5.16 -7.90 -8.83
C LYS A 79 3.81 -8.11 -9.49
N GLY A 80 3.10 -7.01 -9.74
CA GLY A 80 1.75 -7.01 -10.30
C GLY A 80 1.60 -7.71 -11.65
N THR A 81 2.64 -7.75 -12.48
CA THR A 81 2.63 -8.49 -13.77
C THR A 81 2.58 -10.00 -13.61
N GLN A 82 2.89 -10.53 -12.43
CA GLN A 82 2.88 -11.97 -12.14
C GLN A 82 1.57 -12.42 -11.47
N LEU A 83 0.63 -11.50 -11.25
CA LEU A 83 -0.66 -11.81 -10.65
C LEU A 83 -1.64 -12.26 -11.73
N ASP A 84 -2.40 -13.30 -11.43
CA ASP A 84 -3.53 -13.71 -12.24
C ASP A 84 -4.68 -12.70 -12.06
N ASP A 85 -4.93 -11.93 -13.11
CA ASP A 85 -5.93 -10.86 -13.18
C ASP A 85 -6.92 -11.12 -14.34
N PRO A 86 -7.77 -12.15 -14.26
CA PRO A 86 -8.69 -12.51 -15.34
C PRO A 86 -9.75 -11.44 -15.64
N LYS A 87 -9.97 -10.49 -14.71
CA LYS A 87 -10.89 -9.35 -14.92
C LYS A 87 -10.20 -8.12 -15.53
N GLY A 88 -8.87 -8.15 -15.74
CA GLY A 88 -8.13 -7.03 -16.30
C GLY A 88 -8.24 -5.73 -15.49
N LEU A 89 -8.39 -5.83 -14.16
CA LEU A 89 -8.55 -4.66 -13.30
C LEU A 89 -7.22 -3.91 -13.09
N LEU A 90 -6.10 -4.63 -13.19
CA LEU A 90 -4.76 -4.11 -12.94
C LEU A 90 -4.30 -3.20 -14.08
N LYS A 91 -3.97 -1.95 -13.74
CA LYS A 91 -3.44 -0.93 -14.64
C LYS A 91 -1.93 -0.78 -14.49
N GLY A 92 -1.32 -0.17 -15.49
CA GLY A 92 0.10 0.18 -15.52
C GLY A 92 0.84 -0.52 -16.66
N THR A 93 1.81 0.18 -17.25
CA THR A 93 2.60 -0.28 -18.40
C THR A 93 4.05 -0.62 -18.03
N GLY A 94 4.43 -0.46 -16.76
CA GLY A 94 5.77 -0.79 -16.29
C GLY A 94 6.07 -2.30 -16.34
N ASN A 95 7.36 -2.65 -16.20
CA ASN A 95 7.83 -4.04 -16.37
C ASN A 95 7.39 -5.01 -15.26
N SER A 96 7.05 -4.51 -14.07
CA SER A 96 6.71 -5.35 -12.91
C SER A 96 5.48 -4.85 -12.16
N PHE A 97 5.35 -3.55 -12.00
CA PHE A 97 4.31 -2.94 -11.18
C PHE A 97 2.95 -2.94 -11.89
N ARG A 98 1.90 -3.23 -11.12
CA ARG A 98 0.51 -2.94 -11.50
C ARG A 98 -0.24 -2.32 -10.34
N HIS A 99 -1.35 -1.65 -10.60
CA HIS A 99 -2.18 -1.02 -9.57
C HIS A 99 -3.66 -0.99 -9.94
N VAL A 100 -4.50 -0.77 -8.94
CA VAL A 100 -5.90 -0.37 -9.09
C VAL A 100 -6.02 1.06 -8.59
N THR A 101 -6.59 1.95 -9.42
CA THR A 101 -6.95 3.31 -9.01
C THR A 101 -8.28 3.29 -8.30
N VAL A 102 -8.34 3.95 -7.15
CA VAL A 102 -9.47 3.99 -6.24
C VAL A 102 -9.80 5.46 -5.98
N ASP A 103 -10.89 5.92 -6.59
CA ASP A 103 -11.44 7.27 -6.39
C ASP A 103 -12.38 7.33 -5.18
N ASN A 104 -12.97 6.19 -4.81
CA ASN A 104 -13.87 6.02 -3.68
C ASN A 104 -13.83 4.57 -3.20
N PHE A 105 -13.78 4.37 -1.88
CA PHE A 105 -13.76 3.03 -1.31
C PHE A 105 -15.08 2.27 -1.48
N SER A 106 -16.24 2.94 -1.59
CA SER A 106 -17.53 2.24 -1.73
C SER A 106 -17.67 1.42 -3.02
N GLU A 107 -16.91 1.78 -4.06
CA GLU A 107 -16.88 1.08 -5.35
C GLU A 107 -15.66 0.14 -5.46
N PHE A 108 -14.85 0.07 -4.41
CA PHE A 108 -13.64 -0.72 -4.41
C PHE A 108 -13.98 -2.23 -4.48
N PRO A 109 -13.43 -2.98 -5.45
CA PRO A 109 -13.77 -4.39 -5.64
C PRO A 109 -13.05 -5.29 -4.62
N GLU A 110 -13.43 -5.17 -3.34
CA GLU A 110 -12.79 -5.79 -2.18
C GLU A 110 -12.51 -7.28 -2.36
N LYS A 111 -13.51 -8.06 -2.77
CA LYS A 111 -13.38 -9.52 -2.94
C LYS A 111 -12.31 -9.87 -3.98
N TYR A 112 -12.24 -9.10 -5.06
CA TYR A 112 -11.29 -9.34 -6.13
C TYR A 112 -9.88 -8.95 -5.71
N VAL A 113 -9.73 -7.75 -5.13
CA VAL A 113 -8.42 -7.25 -4.69
C VAL A 113 -7.88 -8.06 -3.51
N LYS A 114 -8.74 -8.64 -2.67
CA LYS A 114 -8.34 -9.63 -1.66
C LYS A 114 -7.66 -10.85 -2.28
N GLY A 115 -8.16 -11.34 -3.42
CA GLY A 115 -7.53 -12.42 -4.18
C GLY A 115 -6.13 -12.02 -4.67
N LEU A 116 -6.00 -10.83 -5.23
CA LEU A 116 -4.72 -10.27 -5.69
C LEU A 116 -3.73 -10.09 -4.54
N LEU A 117 -4.18 -9.59 -3.38
CA LEU A 117 -3.35 -9.46 -2.17
C LEU A 117 -2.81 -10.81 -1.70
N LYS A 118 -3.64 -11.86 -1.70
CA LYS A 118 -3.20 -13.21 -1.33
C LYS A 118 -2.11 -13.73 -2.27
N GLN A 119 -2.27 -13.54 -3.58
CA GLN A 119 -1.27 -13.92 -4.57
C GLN A 119 0.04 -13.14 -4.38
N ALA A 120 -0.05 -11.81 -4.25
CA ALA A 120 1.11 -10.94 -4.07
C ALA A 120 1.89 -11.26 -2.78
N TYR A 121 1.17 -11.50 -1.68
CA TYR A 121 1.77 -11.89 -0.41
C TYR A 121 2.51 -13.23 -0.52
N LYS A 122 1.89 -14.24 -1.13
CA LYS A 122 2.56 -15.53 -1.37
C LYS A 122 3.84 -15.34 -2.19
N LEU A 123 3.76 -14.59 -3.28
CA LEU A 123 4.90 -14.31 -4.14
C LEU A 123 6.02 -13.55 -3.41
N SER A 124 5.69 -12.63 -2.50
CA SER A 124 6.72 -11.97 -1.69
C SER A 124 7.42 -12.95 -0.76
N ILE A 125 6.67 -13.83 -0.08
CA ILE A 125 7.23 -14.84 0.83
C ILE A 125 8.15 -15.81 0.08
N ASP A 126 7.70 -16.29 -1.09
CA ASP A 126 8.45 -17.25 -1.91
C ASP A 126 9.78 -16.69 -2.43
N THR A 127 9.92 -15.37 -2.46
CA THR A 127 11.11 -14.67 -2.98
C THR A 127 11.91 -13.92 -1.92
N LEU A 128 11.63 -14.15 -0.63
CA LEU A 128 12.43 -13.59 0.47
C LEU A 128 13.85 -14.17 0.45
N GLU A 129 14.83 -13.28 0.49
CA GLU A 129 16.24 -13.67 0.59
C GLU A 129 16.58 -14.27 1.97
N ASN A 130 15.92 -13.81 3.02
CA ASN A 130 16.10 -14.30 4.39
C ASN A 130 14.74 -14.45 5.09
N LYS A 131 14.39 -15.67 5.48
CA LYS A 131 13.10 -16.03 6.09
C LYS A 131 13.07 -15.87 7.62
N GLU A 132 14.21 -15.55 8.25
CA GLU A 132 14.34 -15.46 9.71
C GLU A 132 13.95 -14.08 10.28
N GLN A 133 13.77 -13.07 9.42
CA GLN A 133 13.39 -11.72 9.87
C GLN A 133 11.95 -11.71 10.40
N LYS A 134 11.83 -11.46 11.71
CA LYS A 134 10.57 -11.56 12.44
C LYS A 134 9.62 -10.41 12.12
N ILE A 135 8.42 -10.87 11.81
CA ILE A 135 7.16 -10.18 11.62
C ILE A 135 6.74 -9.50 12.96
N LYS A 136 6.35 -8.22 12.94
CA LYS A 136 5.89 -7.52 14.15
C LYS A 136 4.63 -6.65 13.96
N GLY A 137 4.02 -6.64 12.78
CA GLY A 137 2.79 -5.88 12.54
C GLY A 137 2.92 -4.39 12.87
N GLN A 138 4.07 -3.78 12.60
CA GLN A 138 4.38 -2.41 13.03
C GLN A 138 4.10 -1.38 11.94
N SER A 139 3.78 -0.16 12.35
CA SER A 139 3.79 1.00 11.45
C SER A 139 5.09 1.78 11.66
N ILE A 140 5.88 1.94 10.59
CA ILE A 140 7.24 2.47 10.64
C ILE A 140 7.34 3.65 9.67
N ILE A 141 7.68 4.84 10.16
CA ILE A 141 8.00 5.99 9.31
C ILE A 141 9.42 5.79 8.78
N LYS A 142 9.58 5.68 7.45
CA LYS A 142 10.88 5.39 6.82
C LYS A 142 11.59 6.65 6.34
N SER A 143 10.88 7.55 5.66
CA SER A 143 11.46 8.82 5.21
C SER A 143 10.42 9.91 5.04
N VAL A 144 10.90 11.15 5.13
CA VAL A 144 10.14 12.38 4.92
C VAL A 144 10.93 13.25 3.96
N SER A 145 10.33 13.59 2.82
CA SER A 145 10.98 14.41 1.80
C SER A 145 10.94 15.89 2.21
N SER A 146 12.08 16.58 2.03
CA SER A 146 12.21 18.02 2.27
C SER A 146 11.52 18.88 1.20
N THR A 147 11.23 18.32 0.02
CA THR A 147 10.55 19.02 -1.08
C THR A 147 9.37 18.18 -1.55
N LYS A 148 8.24 18.80 -1.89
CA LYS A 148 7.00 18.09 -2.20
C LYS A 148 6.29 18.72 -3.40
N LYS A 149 5.83 17.87 -4.34
CA LYS A 149 5.00 18.22 -5.52
C LYS A 149 3.54 17.78 -5.36
N ARG A 150 3.17 17.46 -4.13
CA ARG A 150 1.85 17.02 -3.67
C ARG A 150 1.40 17.99 -2.57
N PRO A 151 0.12 17.99 -2.17
CA PRO A 151 -0.33 18.79 -1.04
C PRO A 151 0.48 18.46 0.22
N SER A 152 0.98 19.49 0.92
CA SER A 152 1.92 19.35 2.03
C SER A 152 1.73 20.41 3.10
#